data_AF-A0A7S1NSH7-F1
#
_entry.id   AF-A0A7S1NSH7-F1
#
_cell.length_a   1.000
_cell.length_b   1.000
_cell.length_c   1.000
_cell.angle_alpha   90.00
_cell.angle_beta   90.00
_cell.angle_gamma   90.00
#
_symmetry.space_group_name_H-M   'P 1'
#
loop_
_entity.id
_entity.type
_entity.pdbx_description
1 polymer ?
#
loop_
_entity_poly.entity_id
_entity_poly.type
_entity_poly.pdbx_seq_one_letter_code
_entity_poly.pdbx_strand_id
1 'polypeptide(L)'
;RVSFFFELRSMGNSASPAGYVSDQQAESVLGYECTVKAITDRIASGKIRNVVAMIGAGVSVSAGIPDFRTPGTGLYDNLQKYDLPSPQAIFEIGYFRQHP
;
A
#
# COMPACT_ATOMS: atom_id res chain seq x y z
N ARG A 1 -24.28 1.78 -3.99
CA ARG A 1 -23.45 2.41 -5.04
C ARG A 1 -22.42 3.27 -4.33
N VAL A 2 -21.16 2.81 -4.24
CA VAL A 2 -20.09 3.56 -3.59
C VAL A 2 -19.34 4.28 -4.70
N SER A 3 -19.49 5.59 -4.78
CA SER A 3 -18.76 6.44 -5.72
C SER A 3 -17.54 7.00 -5.01
N PHE A 4 -16.34 6.65 -5.46
CA PHE A 4 -15.11 7.32 -5.05
C PHE A 4 -14.84 8.47 -6.01
N PHE A 5 -14.86 9.69 -5.47
CA PHE A 5 -14.56 10.93 -6.19
C PHE A 5 -13.17 11.41 -5.76
N PHE A 6 -12.23 11.41 -6.70
CA PHE A 6 -10.84 11.81 -6.48
C PHE A 6 -10.64 13.22 -7.06
N GLU A 7 -10.72 14.24 -6.21
CA GLU A 7 -10.47 15.63 -6.60
C GLU A 7 -8.98 15.96 -6.39
N LEU A 8 -8.21 15.97 -7.48
CA LEU A 8 -6.82 16.43 -7.49
C LEU A 8 -6.80 17.97 -7.39
N ARG A 9 -6.62 18.50 -6.18
CA ARG A 9 -6.31 19.93 -6.01
C ARG A 9 -4.81 20.17 -6.26
N SER A 10 -4.54 20.89 -7.35
CA SER A 10 -3.24 21.38 -7.80
C SER A 10 -2.38 21.91 -6.65
N MET A 11 -1.18 21.34 -6.51
CA MET A 11 -0.13 21.78 -5.61
C MET A 11 0.55 23.02 -6.19
N GLY A 12 0.31 24.18 -5.59
CA GLY A 12 1.21 25.32 -5.66
C GLY A 12 2.11 25.32 -4.42
N ASN A 13 3.35 24.83 -4.53
CA ASN A 13 4.42 25.44 -3.76
C ASN A 13 5.80 25.21 -4.41
N SER A 14 6.58 26.28 -4.36
CA SER A 14 7.84 26.56 -5.03
C SER A 14 8.94 25.50 -4.84
N ALA A 15 9.64 25.21 -5.95
CA ALA A 15 10.89 24.49 -5.98
C ALA A 15 11.99 25.21 -5.18
N SER A 16 12.69 24.45 -4.33
CA SER A 16 14.03 24.79 -3.83
C SER A 16 15.01 23.71 -4.32
N PRO A 17 16.24 24.07 -4.70
CA PRO A 17 17.13 23.19 -5.45
C PRO A 17 17.70 22.07 -4.57
N ALA A 18 18.02 20.95 -5.22
CA ALA A 18 18.61 19.76 -4.63
C ALA A 18 19.87 20.09 -3.79
N GLY A 19 19.70 20.11 -2.47
CA GLY A 19 20.78 20.15 -1.50
C GLY A 19 21.20 18.74 -1.13
N TYR A 20 22.48 18.43 -1.28
CA TYR A 20 23.09 17.22 -0.72
C TYR A 20 22.93 17.23 0.81
N VAL A 21 22.33 16.17 1.37
CA VAL A 21 22.25 15.96 2.82
C VAL A 21 23.53 15.26 3.25
N SER A 22 24.29 15.88 4.16
CA SER A 22 25.50 15.28 4.73
C SER A 22 25.17 14.19 5.76
N ASP A 23 26.00 13.14 5.81
CA ASP A 23 25.79 11.91 6.60
C ASP A 23 25.72 12.13 8.14
N GLN A 24 26.02 13.32 8.64
CA GLN A 24 26.11 13.61 10.08
C GLN A 24 24.78 14.07 10.72
N GLN A 25 23.68 14.13 9.97
CA GLN A 25 22.37 14.55 10.47
C GLN A 25 21.21 13.68 10.00
N ALA A 26 21.46 12.40 9.70
CA ALA A 26 20.40 11.42 9.54
C ALA A 26 19.94 10.94 10.92
N GLU A 27 19.41 11.84 11.77
CA GLU A 27 18.58 11.38 12.87
C GLU A 27 17.39 10.64 12.24
N SER A 28 17.29 9.35 12.55
CA SER A 28 16.12 8.54 12.22
C SER A 28 14.87 9.37 12.54
N VAL A 29 13.94 9.48 11.58
CA VAL A 29 12.75 10.30 11.77
C VAL A 29 12.05 9.87 13.08
N LEU A 30 12.07 8.56 13.40
CA LEU A 30 11.53 7.89 14.58
C LEU A 30 12.38 8.01 15.88
N GLY A 31 13.60 8.52 15.80
CA GLY A 31 14.64 8.29 16.82
C GLY A 31 15.26 6.90 16.70
N TYR A 32 16.10 6.50 17.67
CA TYR A 32 16.76 5.18 17.65
C TYR A 32 15.80 4.00 17.85
N GLU A 33 14.56 4.24 18.30
CA GLU A 33 13.58 3.20 18.64
C GLU A 33 12.55 2.99 17.52
N CYS A 34 12.55 1.81 16.90
CA CYS A 34 11.60 1.41 15.85
C CYS A 34 10.38 0.68 16.45
N THR A 35 9.60 1.38 17.28
CA THR A 35 8.40 0.82 17.94
C THR A 35 7.12 1.52 17.51
N VAL A 36 5.98 0.82 17.64
CA VAL A 36 4.66 1.41 17.40
C VAL A 36 4.42 2.62 18.31
N LYS A 37 4.92 2.56 19.56
CA LYS A 37 4.83 3.66 20.51
C LYS A 37 5.58 4.91 20.02
N ALA A 38 6.79 4.75 19.47
CA ALA A 38 7.53 5.87 18.89
C ALA A 38 6.78 6.51 17.70
N ILE A 39 6.05 5.72 16.91
CA ILE A 39 5.17 6.23 15.85
C ILE A 39 4.02 7.04 16.46
N THR A 40 3.30 6.49 17.45
CA THR A 40 2.15 7.16 18.07
C THR A 40 2.56 8.46 18.77
N ASP A 41 3.67 8.46 19.49
CA ASP A 41 4.17 9.63 20.24
C ASP A 41 4.52 10.77 19.28
N ARG A 42 5.06 10.46 18.10
CA ARG A 42 5.43 11.47 17.08
C ARG A 42 4.22 12.01 16.34
N ILE A 43 3.21 11.17 16.06
CA ILE A 43 1.93 11.65 15.55
C ILE A 43 1.25 12.55 16.59
N ALA A 44 1.21 12.13 17.85
CA ALA A 44 0.63 12.89 18.96
C ALA A 44 1.35 14.22 19.23
N SER A 45 2.67 14.28 18.99
CA SER A 45 3.47 15.52 19.14
C SER A 45 3.09 16.64 18.15
N GLY A 46 2.26 16.36 17.14
CA GLY A 46 1.86 17.32 16.12
C GLY A 46 2.93 17.64 15.07
N LYS A 47 4.12 17.01 15.16
CA LYS A 47 5.20 17.16 14.17
C LYS A 47 4.86 16.50 12.83
N ILE A 48 4.07 15.41 12.84
CA ILE A 48 3.59 14.72 11.64
C ILE A 48 2.20 15.27 11.30
N ARG A 49 2.08 15.97 10.17
CA ARG A 49 0.81 16.59 9.75
C ARG A 49 0.14 15.90 8.57
N ASN A 50 0.90 15.13 7.80
CA ASN A 50 0.41 14.44 6.62
C ASN A 50 0.72 12.95 6.76
N VAL A 51 -0.32 12.12 6.76
CA VAL A 51 -0.22 10.66 6.85
C VAL A 51 -0.78 10.07 5.57
N VAL A 52 0.02 9.26 4.90
CA VAL A 52 -0.39 8.52 3.70
C VAL A 52 -0.41 7.04 4.06
N ALA A 53 -1.53 6.38 3.83
CA ALA A 53 -1.68 4.94 4.01
C ALA A 53 -1.62 4.24 2.65
N MET A 54 -0.65 3.35 2.47
CA MET A 54 -0.60 2.42 1.34
C MET A 54 -1.20 1.09 1.79
N ILE A 55 -2.37 0.75 1.28
CA ILE A 55 -3.12 -0.45 1.67
C ILE A 55 -3.20 -1.45 0.53
N GLY A 56 -3.25 -2.73 0.87
CA GLY A 56 -3.49 -3.84 -0.06
C GLY A 56 -4.62 -4.74 0.44
N ALA A 57 -4.87 -5.86 -0.25
CA ALA A 57 -5.98 -6.78 0.05
C ALA A 57 -5.97 -7.35 1.49
N GLY A 58 -4.80 -7.40 2.14
CA GLY A 58 -4.67 -7.89 3.51
C GLY A 58 -5.56 -7.18 4.53
N VAL A 59 -5.88 -5.89 4.33
CA VAL A 59 -6.73 -5.13 5.26
C VAL A 59 -8.19 -5.59 5.26
N SER A 60 -8.63 -6.31 4.22
CA SER A 60 -10.00 -6.81 4.08
C SER A 60 -10.17 -8.29 4.42
N VAL A 61 -9.10 -9.01 4.79
CA VAL A 61 -9.17 -10.44 5.15
C VAL A 61 -10.09 -10.66 6.37
N SER A 62 -10.04 -9.76 7.34
CA SER A 62 -10.94 -9.79 8.51
C SER A 62 -12.42 -9.58 8.17
N ALA A 63 -12.71 -8.96 7.02
CA ALA A 63 -14.07 -8.79 6.50
C ALA A 63 -14.55 -9.99 5.67
N GLY A 64 -13.75 -11.06 5.58
CA GLY A 64 -14.07 -12.27 4.82
C GLY A 64 -13.72 -12.21 3.34
N ILE A 65 -13.04 -11.15 2.87
CA ILE A 65 -12.53 -11.06 1.51
C ILE A 65 -11.10 -11.61 1.49
N PRO A 66 -10.83 -12.76 0.83
CA PRO A 66 -9.50 -13.35 0.83
C PRO A 66 -8.50 -12.43 0.12
N ASP A 67 -7.26 -12.43 0.59
CA ASP A 67 -6.17 -11.82 -0.15
C ASP A 67 -5.72 -12.71 -1.32
N PHE A 68 -4.71 -12.29 -2.06
CA PHE A 68 -4.24 -13.04 -3.23
C PHE A 68 -3.30 -14.19 -2.87
N ARG A 69 -2.50 -14.05 -1.80
CA ARG A 69 -1.24 -14.78 -1.64
C ARG A 69 -1.14 -15.60 -0.35
N THR A 70 -2.10 -15.51 0.57
CA THR A 70 -2.05 -16.31 1.80
C THR A 70 -2.22 -17.79 1.47
N PRO A 71 -1.32 -18.68 1.92
CA PRO A 71 -1.47 -20.11 1.66
C PRO A 71 -2.79 -20.67 2.21
N GLY A 72 -3.48 -21.49 1.44
CA GLY A 72 -4.75 -22.16 1.79
C GLY A 72 -6.01 -21.28 1.72
N THR A 73 -5.93 -19.99 2.05
CA THR A 73 -7.09 -19.07 2.01
C THR A 73 -7.04 -18.05 0.89
N GLY A 74 -5.86 -17.83 0.30
CA GLY A 74 -5.62 -16.85 -0.75
C GLY A 74 -6.22 -17.25 -2.09
N LEU A 75 -6.47 -16.26 -2.92
CA LEU A 75 -7.14 -16.46 -4.21
C LEU A 75 -6.29 -17.34 -5.15
N TYR A 76 -4.96 -17.18 -5.20
CA TYR A 76 -4.10 -18.00 -6.06
C TYR A 76 -4.18 -19.51 -5.75
N ASP A 77 -4.28 -19.89 -4.49
CA ASP A 77 -4.40 -21.30 -4.08
C ASP A 77 -5.78 -21.88 -4.42
N ASN A 78 -6.82 -21.06 -4.36
CA ASN A 78 -8.19 -21.45 -4.68
C ASN A 78 -8.51 -21.46 -6.19
N LEU A 79 -7.59 -21.00 -7.03
CA LEU A 79 -7.73 -20.92 -8.48
C LEU A 79 -7.23 -22.16 -9.23
N GLN A 80 -6.67 -23.16 -8.53
CA GLN A 80 -6.20 -24.42 -9.14
C GLN A 80 -7.29 -25.16 -9.94
N LYS A 81 -8.56 -24.92 -9.64
CA LYS A 81 -9.71 -25.50 -10.34
C LYS A 81 -9.93 -24.97 -11.76
N TYR A 82 -9.28 -23.88 -12.16
CA TYR A 82 -9.49 -23.23 -13.46
C TYR A 82 -8.42 -23.59 -14.51
N ASP A 83 -7.56 -24.59 -14.24
CA ASP A 83 -6.50 -25.07 -15.14
C ASP A 83 -5.72 -23.93 -15.83
N LEU A 84 -5.35 -22.93 -15.02
CA LEU A 84 -4.70 -21.71 -15.52
C LEU A 84 -3.22 -21.98 -15.78
N PRO A 85 -2.62 -21.37 -16.82
CA PRO A 85 -1.18 -21.46 -17.07
C PRO A 85 -0.34 -20.84 -15.94
N SER A 86 -0.91 -19.85 -15.23
CA SER A 86 -0.38 -19.31 -13.97
C SER A 86 -1.53 -18.73 -13.13
N PRO A 87 -1.41 -18.65 -11.80
CA PRO A 87 -2.45 -18.05 -10.94
C PRO A 87 -2.73 -16.57 -11.25
N GLN A 88 -1.77 -15.87 -11.87
CA GLN A 88 -1.90 -14.48 -12.27
C GLN A 88 -2.69 -14.32 -13.57
N ALA A 89 -2.75 -15.35 -14.43
CA ALA A 89 -3.34 -15.27 -15.77
C ALA A 89 -4.80 -14.80 -15.75
N ILE A 90 -5.59 -15.21 -14.74
CA ILE A 90 -6.98 -14.78 -14.61
C ILE A 90 -7.13 -13.25 -14.40
N PHE A 91 -6.09 -12.58 -13.93
CA PHE A 91 -6.06 -11.12 -13.75
C PHE A 91 -5.37 -10.40 -14.90
N GLU A 92 -4.86 -11.12 -15.90
CA GLU A 92 -4.27 -10.54 -17.09
C GLU A 92 -5.34 -10.22 -18.13
N ILE A 93 -5.36 -8.97 -18.60
CA ILE A 93 -6.36 -8.51 -19.56
C ILE A 93 -6.33 -9.30 -20.88
N GLY A 94 -5.15 -9.78 -21.30
CA GLY A 94 -5.00 -10.57 -22.52
C GLY A 94 -5.67 -11.94 -22.40
N TYR A 95 -5.46 -12.62 -21.27
CA TYR A 95 -6.08 -13.91 -20.99
C TYR A 95 -7.60 -13.77 -20.84
N PHE A 96 -8.07 -12.79 -20.05
CA PHE A 96 -9.50 -12.52 -19.86
C PHE A 96 -10.24 -12.25 -21.17
N ARG A 97 -9.61 -11.57 -22.13
CA ARG A 97 -10.24 -11.32 -23.45
C ARG A 97 -10.42 -12.59 -24.29
N GLN A 98 -9.57 -13.59 -24.10
CA GLN A 98 -9.64 -14.88 -24.80
C GLN A 98 -10.53 -15.89 -24.04
N HIS A 99 -10.54 -15.79 -22.71
CA HIS A 99 -11.24 -16.67 -21.78
C HIS A 99 -11.96 -15.82 -20.71
N PRO A 100 -13.12 -15.22 -21.04
CA PRO A 100 -13.89 -14.39 -20.11
C PRO A 100 -14.61 -15.20 -19.02
#